data_AF-A0A972FH98-F1
#
_entry.id   AF-A0A972FH98-F1
#
_cell.length_a   1.000
_cell.length_b   1.000
_cell.length_c   1.000
_cell.angle_alpha   90.00
_cell.angle_beta   90.00
_cell.angle_gamma   90.00
#
_symmetry.space_group_name_H-M   'P 1'
#
loop_
_entity.id
_entity.type
_entity.pdbx_description
1 polymer ?
#
loop_
_entity_poly.entity_id
_entity_poly.type
_entity_poly.pdbx_seq_one_letter_code
_entity_poly.pdbx_strand_id
1 'polypeptide(L)'
;LWDAMGYERVKTRMEDELGDLPQWISDLDGGFYKQDETIEYATPISHFVKDEIWDKGDAKLSVTNDDQLLLNLQSKNNVITDEFNDALVDAIDLLENDHYTSMVIYADGNNFSVGANLFLMKKAHEDGLVDDVVAQSIDKLHYSFNRLKYSLKPVVTA
;
A
#
# COMPACT_ATOMS: atom_id res chain seq x y z
N LEU A 1 20.29 3.77 -5.83
CA LEU A 1 20.93 2.72 -6.68
C LEU A 1 22.42 2.51 -6.37
N TRP A 2 23.20 3.58 -6.16
CA TRP A 2 24.64 3.47 -5.84
C TRP A 2 24.91 3.00 -4.41
N ASP A 3 24.13 3.47 -3.44
CA ASP A 3 24.22 2.97 -2.05
C ASP A 3 23.86 1.49 -1.92
N ALA A 4 22.93 1.01 -2.74
CA ALA A 4 22.58 -0.41 -2.81
C ALA A 4 23.74 -1.28 -3.33
N MET A 5 24.68 -0.70 -4.09
CA MET A 5 25.92 -1.38 -4.50
C MET A 5 27.03 -1.30 -3.44
N GLY A 6 26.82 -0.53 -2.37
CA GLY A 6 27.77 -0.24 -1.29
C GLY A 6 28.56 1.04 -1.56
N TYR A 7 28.43 2.03 -0.66
CA TYR A 7 29.07 3.34 -0.76
C TYR A 7 30.57 3.26 -1.04
N GLU A 8 31.32 2.58 -0.18
CA GLU A 8 32.77 2.39 -0.31
C GLU A 8 33.16 1.74 -1.64
N ARG A 9 32.39 0.73 -2.07
CA ARG A 9 32.65 0.02 -3.32
C ARG A 9 32.52 0.92 -4.54
N VAL A 10 31.52 1.79 -4.55
CA VAL A 10 31.29 2.74 -5.65
C VAL A 10 32.36 3.84 -5.60
N LYS A 11 32.68 4.37 -4.41
CA LYS A 11 33.72 5.38 -4.21
C LYS A 11 35.08 4.91 -4.75
N THR A 12 35.57 3.76 -4.30
CA THR A 12 36.87 3.20 -4.75
C THR A 12 36.90 3.02 -6.26
N ARG A 13 35.82 2.52 -6.85
CA ARG A 13 35.75 2.32 -8.29
C ARG A 13 35.76 3.64 -9.07
N MET A 14 35.13 4.68 -8.54
CA MET A 14 35.18 6.02 -9.13
C MET A 14 36.58 6.64 -9.03
N GLU A 15 37.30 6.43 -7.93
CA GLU A 15 38.71 6.84 -7.78
C GLU A 15 39.61 6.14 -8.80
N ASP A 16 39.42 4.83 -9.00
CA ASP A 16 40.19 4.05 -9.98
C ASP A 16 39.92 4.46 -11.44
N GLU A 17 38.67 4.79 -11.78
CA GLU A 17 38.26 5.12 -13.14
C GLU A 17 38.46 6.61 -13.50
N LEU A 18 38.28 7.53 -12.54
CA LEU A 18 38.24 8.98 -12.78
C LEU A 18 39.36 9.76 -12.09
N GLY A 19 40.15 9.11 -11.23
CA GLY A 19 41.21 9.75 -10.44
C GLY A 19 40.69 10.41 -9.17
N ASP A 20 41.41 11.43 -8.69
CA ASP A 20 41.11 12.07 -7.39
C ASP A 20 39.68 12.63 -7.34
N LEU A 21 38.90 12.13 -6.39
CA LEU A 21 37.55 12.59 -6.15
C LEU A 21 37.52 13.86 -5.28
N PRO A 22 36.50 14.72 -5.44
CA PRO A 22 36.31 15.88 -4.56
C PRO A 22 36.18 15.50 -3.08
N GLN A 23 36.72 16.37 -2.21
CA GLN A 23 36.77 16.16 -0.75
C GLN A 23 35.41 15.86 -0.12
N TRP A 24 34.30 16.43 -0.64
CA TRP A 24 32.95 16.19 -0.12
C TRP A 24 32.50 14.73 -0.21
N ILE A 25 33.06 13.93 -1.13
CA ILE A 25 32.82 12.48 -1.21
C ILE A 25 33.61 11.76 -0.12
N SER A 26 34.77 12.26 0.29
CA SER A 26 35.51 11.67 1.41
C SER A 26 34.93 12.02 2.78
N ASP A 27 34.24 13.15 2.87
CA ASP A 27 33.67 13.66 4.12
C ASP A 27 32.22 13.17 4.37
N LEU A 28 31.66 12.38 3.45
CA LEU A 28 30.31 11.81 3.56
C LEU A 28 30.31 10.62 4.54
N ASP A 29 29.53 10.75 5.61
CA ASP A 29 29.29 9.67 6.58
C ASP A 29 27.98 8.94 6.20
N GLY A 30 28.11 7.74 5.62
CA GLY A 30 26.99 6.90 5.21
C GLY A 30 26.97 6.56 3.71
N GLY A 31 25.93 7.03 3.00
CA GLY A 31 25.68 6.79 1.58
C GLY A 31 25.50 8.07 0.77
N PHE A 32 25.48 7.97 -0.56
CA PHE A 32 25.22 9.07 -1.49
C PHE A 32 23.81 9.67 -1.34
N TYR A 33 22.85 8.91 -0.82
CA TYR A 33 21.47 9.32 -0.63
C TYR A 33 21.09 9.26 0.85
N LYS A 34 20.26 10.20 1.31
CA LYS A 34 19.70 10.13 2.67
C LYS A 34 18.72 8.95 2.76
N GLN A 35 18.60 8.34 3.94
CA GLN A 35 17.80 7.13 4.16
C GLN A 35 16.32 7.28 3.77
N ASP A 36 15.81 8.52 3.70
CA ASP A 36 14.43 8.87 3.30
C ASP A 36 14.34 9.64 1.98
N GLU A 37 15.45 9.81 1.23
CA GLU A 37 15.41 10.40 -0.12
C GLU A 37 15.06 9.32 -1.15
N THR A 38 13.79 9.27 -1.54
CA THR A 38 13.35 8.52 -2.70
C THR A 38 13.70 9.31 -3.97
N ILE A 39 14.19 8.64 -5.01
CA ILE A 39 14.40 9.22 -6.35
C ILE A 39 13.04 9.36 -7.08
N GLU A 40 11.97 8.84 -6.47
CA GLU A 40 10.61 9.03 -6.94
C GLU A 40 10.20 10.48 -6.71
N TYR A 41 9.84 11.19 -7.78
CA TYR A 41 9.22 12.52 -7.72
C TYR A 41 7.84 12.53 -7.03
N ALA A 42 7.43 11.41 -6.42
CA ALA A 42 6.17 11.25 -5.73
C ALA A 42 6.35 11.56 -4.23
N THR A 43 5.49 12.42 -3.70
CA THR A 43 5.43 12.67 -2.27
C THR A 43 4.98 11.38 -1.55
N PRO A 44 5.69 10.90 -0.52
CA PRO A 44 5.29 9.72 0.22
C PRO A 44 3.87 9.84 0.78
N ILE A 45 3.10 8.75 0.76
CA ILE A 45 1.72 8.78 1.25
C ILE A 45 1.61 9.16 2.72
N SER A 46 2.64 8.86 3.51
CA SER A 46 2.75 9.28 4.91
C SER A 46 2.62 10.79 5.12
N HIS A 47 2.95 11.63 4.13
CA HIS A 47 2.76 13.08 4.21
C HIS A 47 1.31 13.53 4.07
N PHE A 48 0.45 12.70 3.47
CA PHE A 48 -0.99 12.98 3.35
C PHE A 48 -1.78 12.45 4.55
N VAL A 49 -1.19 11.56 5.36
CA VAL A 49 -1.82 11.04 6.58
C VAL A 49 -1.78 12.12 7.66
N LYS A 50 -2.95 12.58 8.06
CA LYS A 50 -3.10 13.51 9.18
C LYS A 50 -3.27 12.75 10.50
N ASP A 51 -4.28 11.86 10.54
CA ASP A 51 -4.63 11.08 11.72
C ASP A 51 -4.95 9.64 11.32
N GLU A 52 -4.60 8.68 12.16
CA GLU A 52 -4.97 7.27 11.97
C GLU A 52 -6.29 6.98 12.70
N ILE A 53 -7.23 6.32 12.03
CA ILE A 53 -8.49 5.88 12.64
C ILE A 53 -8.33 4.45 13.15
N TRP A 54 -7.82 3.56 12.32
CA TRP A 54 -7.49 2.18 12.70
C TRP A 54 -6.50 1.52 11.73
N ASP A 55 -5.82 0.49 12.23
CA ASP A 55 -4.96 -0.42 11.47
C ASP A 55 -5.42 -1.86 11.74
N LYS A 56 -5.95 -2.51 10.71
CA LYS A 56 -6.57 -3.84 10.75
C LYS A 56 -5.88 -4.75 9.74
N GLY A 57 -4.70 -5.26 10.10
CA GLY A 57 -4.00 -6.30 9.35
C GLY A 57 -3.79 -5.93 7.89
N ASP A 58 -4.68 -6.42 7.03
CA ASP A 58 -4.67 -6.21 5.57
C ASP A 58 -5.14 -4.83 5.11
N ALA A 59 -5.66 -3.99 6.01
CA ALA A 59 -6.16 -2.65 5.69
C ALA A 59 -5.82 -1.63 6.77
N LYS A 60 -5.61 -0.37 6.37
CA LYS A 60 -5.42 0.76 7.29
C LYS A 60 -6.27 1.94 6.86
N LEU A 61 -6.99 2.56 7.79
CA LEU A 61 -7.82 3.73 7.53
C LEU A 61 -7.27 4.96 8.26
N SER A 62 -7.11 6.04 7.52
CA SER A 62 -6.59 7.30 8.01
C SER A 62 -7.41 8.48 7.48
N VAL A 63 -7.24 9.64 8.11
CA VAL A 63 -7.77 10.93 7.65
C VAL A 63 -6.69 11.66 6.85
N THR A 64 -7.08 12.26 5.75
CA THR A 64 -6.29 13.18 4.94
C THR A 64 -7.09 14.46 4.68
N ASN A 65 -6.42 15.59 4.44
CA ASN A 65 -7.05 16.87 4.13
C ASN A 65 -8.22 17.26 5.07
N ASP A 66 -8.09 16.97 6.37
CA ASP A 66 -9.07 17.20 7.44
C ASP A 66 -10.38 16.40 7.40
N ASP A 67 -10.95 16.15 6.23
CA ASP A 67 -12.28 15.54 6.08
C ASP A 67 -12.36 14.43 5.02
N GLN A 68 -11.23 13.92 4.54
CA GLN A 68 -11.19 12.84 3.56
C GLN A 68 -10.61 11.58 4.18
N LEU A 69 -11.13 10.43 3.79
CA LEU A 69 -10.62 9.14 4.23
C LEU A 69 -9.57 8.62 3.25
N LEU A 70 -8.56 7.93 3.78
CA LEU A 70 -7.55 7.21 3.03
C LEU A 70 -7.53 5.76 3.52
N LEU A 71 -7.98 4.83 2.67
CA LEU A 71 -7.97 3.40 2.93
C LEU A 71 -6.79 2.76 2.20
N ASN A 72 -5.77 2.33 2.95
CA ASN A 72 -4.63 1.61 2.40
C ASN A 72 -4.89 0.10 2.38
N LEU A 73 -4.74 -0.53 1.23
CA LEU A 73 -4.63 -1.97 1.06
C LEU A 73 -3.17 -2.37 1.27
N GLN A 74 -2.89 -3.07 2.37
CA GLN A 74 -1.53 -3.41 2.80
C GLN A 74 -1.33 -4.92 3.00
N SER A 75 -2.25 -5.73 2.49
CA SER A 75 -2.10 -7.19 2.49
C SER A 75 -0.87 -7.60 1.68
N LYS A 76 -0.37 -8.81 1.93
CA LYS A 76 0.81 -9.32 1.20
C LYS A 76 0.56 -9.34 -0.32
N ASN A 77 1.33 -8.55 -1.06
CA ASN A 77 1.18 -8.32 -2.51
C ASN A 77 -0.15 -7.67 -2.92
N ASN A 78 -0.82 -6.96 -2.03
CA ASN A 78 -2.09 -6.26 -2.28
C ASN A 78 -3.17 -7.22 -2.80
N VAL A 79 -3.27 -8.39 -2.18
CA VAL A 79 -4.31 -9.40 -2.43
C VAL A 79 -5.62 -8.96 -1.78
N ILE A 80 -6.73 -9.14 -2.48
CA ILE A 80 -8.06 -8.90 -1.89
C ILE A 80 -8.41 -10.10 -1.00
N THR A 81 -8.46 -9.86 0.30
CA THR A 81 -8.79 -10.85 1.33
C THR A 81 -10.16 -10.55 1.95
N ASP A 82 -10.71 -11.50 2.70
CA ASP A 82 -11.96 -11.28 3.45
C ASP A 82 -11.80 -10.20 4.53
N GLU A 83 -10.61 -10.11 5.14
CA GLU A 83 -10.30 -9.05 6.11
C GLU A 83 -10.30 -7.67 5.45
N PHE A 84 -9.72 -7.53 4.26
CA PHE A 84 -9.83 -6.28 3.49
C PHE A 84 -11.28 -5.98 3.08
N ASN A 85 -12.05 -6.99 2.68
CA ASN A 85 -13.46 -6.80 2.31
C ASN A 85 -14.29 -6.28 3.49
N ASP A 86 -14.11 -6.84 4.68
CA ASP A 86 -14.78 -6.40 5.90
C ASP A 86 -14.33 -4.96 6.25
N ALA A 87 -13.04 -4.67 6.16
CA ALA A 87 -12.49 -3.35 6.40
C ALA A 87 -12.97 -2.28 5.40
N LEU A 88 -13.16 -2.65 4.13
CA LEU A 88 -13.73 -1.78 3.10
C LEU A 88 -15.18 -1.40 3.43
N VAL A 89 -15.99 -2.35 3.90
CA VAL A 89 -17.36 -2.09 4.32
C VAL A 89 -17.37 -1.13 5.52
N ASP A 90 -16.55 -1.38 6.53
CA ASP A 90 -16.43 -0.51 7.70
C ASP A 90 -16.02 0.92 7.32
N ALA A 91 -15.08 1.06 6.38
CA ALA A 91 -14.64 2.36 5.89
C ALA A 91 -15.75 3.10 5.12
N ILE A 92 -16.54 2.39 4.30
CA ILE A 92 -17.70 2.95 3.61
C ILE A 92 -18.78 3.36 4.63
N ASP A 93 -19.04 2.55 5.65
CA ASP A 93 -20.03 2.89 6.69
C ASP A 93 -19.61 4.16 7.44
N LEU A 94 -18.33 4.30 7.78
CA LEU A 94 -17.81 5.51 8.39
C LEU A 94 -17.91 6.71 7.44
N LEU A 95 -17.55 6.51 6.16
CA LEU A 95 -17.67 7.53 5.13
C LEU A 95 -19.11 8.03 5.03
N GLU A 96 -20.10 7.15 4.99
CA GLU A 96 -21.50 7.51 4.78
C GLU A 96 -22.15 8.15 6.00
N ASN A 97 -21.83 7.69 7.21
CA ASN A 97 -22.54 8.09 8.43
C ASN A 97 -21.89 9.26 9.20
N ASP A 98 -20.65 9.63 8.86
CA ASP A 98 -19.91 10.70 9.55
C ASP A 98 -19.67 11.94 8.64
N HIS A 99 -18.88 12.89 9.14
CA HIS A 99 -18.59 14.18 8.51
C HIS A 99 -17.65 14.11 7.29
N TYR A 100 -17.09 12.95 6.97
CA TYR A 100 -16.13 12.81 5.87
C TYR A 100 -16.75 13.10 4.50
N THR A 101 -16.00 13.71 3.58
CA THR A 101 -16.50 14.16 2.28
C THR A 101 -16.25 13.16 1.16
N SER A 102 -15.14 12.41 1.23
CA SER A 102 -14.71 11.45 0.22
C SER A 102 -13.77 10.40 0.81
N MET A 103 -13.49 9.36 0.03
CA MET A 103 -12.47 8.36 0.36
C MET A 103 -11.56 8.08 -0.83
N VAL A 104 -10.27 7.92 -0.57
CA VAL A 104 -9.29 7.41 -1.52
C VAL A 104 -8.84 6.03 -1.08
N ILE A 105 -8.88 5.06 -1.99
CA ILE A 105 -8.32 3.73 -1.81
C ILE A 105 -6.95 3.70 -2.47
N TYR A 106 -5.94 3.27 -1.74
CA TYR A 106 -4.55 3.27 -2.14
C TYR A 106 -3.91 1.92 -1.82
N ALA A 107 -2.84 1.57 -2.52
CA ALA A 107 -2.00 0.42 -2.17
C ALA A 107 -0.52 0.73 -2.50
N ASP A 108 0.38 0.39 -1.58
CA ASP A 108 1.82 0.57 -1.77
C ASP A 108 2.40 -0.41 -2.81
N GLY A 109 3.41 0.04 -3.56
CA GLY A 109 4.21 -0.79 -4.47
C GLY A 109 3.78 -0.76 -5.93
N ASN A 110 4.34 -1.68 -6.73
CA ASN A 110 4.23 -1.63 -8.20
C ASN A 110 2.86 -2.04 -8.76
N ASN A 111 2.02 -2.71 -7.96
CA ASN A 111 0.71 -3.20 -8.38
C ASN A 111 -0.34 -2.74 -7.38
N PHE A 112 -1.40 -2.08 -7.84
CA PHE A 112 -2.53 -1.69 -6.99
C PHE A 112 -3.14 -2.91 -6.28
N SER A 113 -3.41 -3.98 -7.02
CA SER A 113 -3.82 -5.26 -6.45
C SER A 113 -3.51 -6.39 -7.43
N VAL A 114 -3.13 -7.56 -6.90
CA VAL A 114 -3.01 -8.79 -7.69
C VAL A 114 -4.33 -9.59 -7.76
N GLY A 115 -5.40 -9.06 -7.16
CA GLY A 115 -6.73 -9.66 -7.14
C GLY A 115 -6.88 -10.76 -6.10
N ALA A 116 -7.70 -11.77 -6.44
CA ALA A 116 -8.02 -12.87 -5.54
C ALA A 116 -6.83 -13.84 -5.36
N ASN A 117 -6.77 -14.49 -4.19
CA ASN A 117 -5.73 -15.47 -3.89
C ASN A 117 -5.97 -16.81 -4.62
N LEU A 118 -5.43 -16.94 -5.83
CA LEU A 118 -5.56 -18.17 -6.64
C LEU A 118 -4.94 -19.41 -5.98
N PHE A 119 -3.91 -19.23 -5.13
CA PHE A 119 -3.33 -20.33 -4.38
C PHE A 119 -4.32 -20.90 -3.35
N LEU A 120 -5.03 -20.01 -2.64
CA LEU A 120 -6.08 -20.41 -1.71
C LEU A 120 -7.21 -21.15 -2.44
N MET A 121 -7.62 -20.65 -3.62
CA MET A 121 -8.65 -21.30 -4.45
C MET A 121 -8.23 -22.71 -4.89
N LYS A 122 -6.97 -22.87 -5.33
CA LYS A 122 -6.43 -24.18 -5.69
C LYS A 122 -6.45 -25.14 -4.50
N LYS A 123 -6.00 -24.69 -3.32
CA LYS A 123 -5.96 -25.52 -2.12
C LYS A 123 -7.36 -25.93 -1.66
N ALA A 124 -8.32 -25.00 -1.65
CA ALA A 124 -9.71 -25.29 -1.29
C ALA A 124 -10.34 -26.33 -2.24
N HIS A 125 -9.97 -26.31 -3.53
CA HIS A 125 -10.38 -27.34 -4.48
C HIS A 125 -9.77 -28.71 -4.17
N GLU A 126 -8.46 -28.77 -3.89
CA GLU A 126 -7.76 -30.01 -3.53
C GLU A 126 -8.30 -30.62 -2.23
N ASP A 127 -8.67 -29.78 -1.26
CA ASP A 127 -9.19 -30.19 0.04
C ASP A 127 -10.72 -30.45 0.03
N GLY A 128 -11.41 -30.20 -1.09
CA GLY A 128 -12.87 -30.37 -1.20
C GLY A 128 -13.71 -29.35 -0.41
N LEU A 129 -13.11 -28.22 -0.02
CA LEU A 129 -13.71 -27.16 0.81
C LEU A 129 -14.24 -25.97 -0.01
N VAL A 130 -14.46 -26.16 -1.31
CA VAL A 130 -14.88 -25.07 -2.22
C VAL A 130 -16.21 -24.47 -1.76
N ASP A 131 -17.21 -25.29 -1.49
CA ASP A 131 -18.55 -24.78 -1.15
C ASP A 131 -18.59 -24.10 0.23
N ASP A 132 -17.76 -24.54 1.18
CA ASP A 132 -17.76 -24.00 2.54
C ASP A 132 -16.96 -22.70 2.66
N VAL A 133 -15.80 -22.61 2.00
CA VAL A 133 -14.86 -21.50 2.15
C VAL A 133 -14.94 -20.52 0.99
N VAL A 134 -14.99 -21.02 -0.25
CA VAL A 134 -14.90 -20.16 -1.44
C VAL A 134 -16.21 -19.43 -1.69
N ALA A 135 -17.36 -20.09 -1.50
CA ALA A 135 -18.66 -19.45 -1.72
C ALA A 135 -18.86 -18.24 -0.79
N GLN A 136 -18.52 -18.37 0.50
CA GLN A 136 -18.64 -17.28 1.47
C GLN A 136 -17.72 -16.10 1.15
N SER A 137 -16.46 -16.35 0.78
CA SER A 137 -15.53 -15.29 0.38
C SER A 137 -15.99 -14.58 -0.91
N ILE A 138 -16.57 -15.31 -1.86
CA ILE A 138 -17.16 -14.73 -3.08
C ILE A 138 -18.33 -13.82 -2.73
N ASP A 139 -19.25 -14.27 -1.88
CA ASP A 139 -20.40 -13.47 -1.45
C ASP A 139 -19.96 -12.21 -0.71
N LYS A 140 -18.97 -12.32 0.19
CA LYS A 140 -18.36 -11.17 0.87
C LYS A 140 -17.76 -10.17 -0.11
N LEU A 141 -16.99 -10.65 -1.09
CA LEU A 141 -16.41 -9.80 -2.13
C LEU A 141 -17.50 -9.09 -2.95
N HIS A 142 -18.54 -9.81 -3.37
CA HIS A 142 -19.65 -9.20 -4.09
C HIS A 142 -20.38 -8.16 -3.24
N TYR A 143 -20.55 -8.42 -1.95
CA TYR A 143 -21.16 -7.49 -1.02
C TYR A 143 -20.33 -6.21 -0.87
N SER A 144 -19.03 -6.33 -0.56
CA SER A 144 -18.14 -5.17 -0.34
C SER A 144 -18.04 -4.29 -1.59
N PHE A 145 -17.92 -4.89 -2.78
CA PHE A 145 -17.86 -4.14 -4.04
C PHE A 145 -19.21 -3.53 -4.45
N ASN A 146 -20.34 -4.13 -4.06
CA ASN A 146 -21.64 -3.48 -4.24
C ASN A 146 -21.78 -2.26 -3.32
N ARG A 147 -21.36 -2.36 -2.05
CA ARG A 147 -21.30 -1.20 -1.14
C ARG A 147 -20.45 -0.10 -1.74
N LEU A 148 -19.27 -0.43 -2.27
CA LEU A 148 -18.37 0.52 -2.93
C LEU A 148 -19.03 1.18 -4.16
N LYS A 149 -19.64 0.38 -5.04
CA LYS A 149 -20.30 0.86 -6.27
C LYS A 149 -21.47 1.80 -5.99
N TYR A 150 -22.20 1.56 -4.90
CA TYR A 150 -23.39 2.32 -4.54
C TYR A 150 -23.16 3.27 -3.35
N SER A 151 -21.90 3.58 -3.03
CA SER A 151 -21.53 4.51 -1.97
C SER A 151 -22.21 5.87 -2.18
N LEU A 152 -22.75 6.45 -1.11
CA LEU A 152 -23.40 7.77 -1.14
C LEU A 152 -22.41 8.93 -1.35
N LYS A 153 -21.13 8.70 -1.04
CA LYS A 153 -20.05 9.69 -1.14
C LYS A 153 -18.97 9.20 -2.11
N PRO A 154 -18.25 10.12 -2.77
CA PRO A 154 -17.27 9.77 -3.79
C PRO A 154 -16.12 8.94 -3.21
N VAL A 155 -15.80 7.84 -3.91
CA VAL A 155 -14.64 6.99 -3.63
C VAL A 155 -13.76 6.92 -4.89
N VAL A 156 -12.46 7.16 -4.72
CA VAL A 156 -11.48 7.17 -5.82
C VAL A 156 -10.37 6.15 -5.52
N THR A 157 -9.79 5.53 -6.55
CA THR A 157 -8.64 4.62 -6.42
C THR A 157 -7.38 5.27 -6.97
N ALA A 158 -6.25 5.14 -6.27
CA ALA A 158 -4.95 5.68 -6.64
C ALA A 158 -3.88 4.58 -6.72
#